data_AF-A0A479ZRN2-F1
#
_entry.id   AF-A0A479ZRN2-F1
#
_cell.length_a   1.000
_cell.length_b   1.000
_cell.length_c   1.000
_cell.angle_alpha   90.00
_cell.angle_beta   90.00
_cell.angle_gamma   90.00
#
_symmetry.space_group_name_H-M   'P 1'
#
loop_
_entity.id
_entity.type
_entity.pdbx_description
1 polymer ?
#
loop_
_entity_poly.entity_id
_entity_poly.type
_entity_poly.pdbx_seq_one_letter_code
_entity_poly.pdbx_strand_id
1 'polypeptide(L)' 'MLIDQIIQELRDIPEDKLAEIYDIIHHFRLGLQEELSAEETPTEIVIEGIHQGIREALSGQTLPLSQMWDGIDAE' A
#
# COMPACT_ATOMS: atom_id res chain seq x y z
N MET A 1 -9.31 11.79 27.63
CA MET A 1 -8.69 11.73 26.28
C MET A 1 -9.59 10.92 25.37
N LEU A 2 -9.43 10.99 24.03
CA LEU A 2 -10.24 10.20 23.10
C LEU A 2 -10.19 8.69 23.42
N ILE A 3 -9.02 8.19 23.81
CA ILE A 3 -8.83 6.79 24.19
C ILE A 3 -9.70 6.39 25.40
N ASP A 4 -9.85 7.27 26.38
CA ASP A 4 -10.68 6.99 27.56
C ASP A 4 -12.16 6.89 27.17
N GLN A 5 -12.61 7.73 26.24
CA GLN A 5 -13.99 7.70 25.74
C GLN A 5 -14.28 6.40 24.99
N ILE A 6 -13.36 5.98 24.11
CA ILE A 6 -13.47 4.70 23.38
C ILE A 6 -13.52 3.53 24.37
N ILE A 7 -12.67 3.51 25.40
CA ILE A 7 -12.68 2.44 26.41
C ILE A 7 -14.01 2.40 27.17
N GLN A 8 -14.61 3.54 27.51
CA GLN A 8 -15.91 3.56 28.19
C GLN A 8 -17.02 3.03 27.29
N GLU A 9 -17.09 3.48 26.03
CA GLU A 9 -18.11 3.00 25.10
C GLU A 9 -18.03 1.49 24.90
N LEU A 10 -16.82 0.93 24.78
CA LEU A 10 -16.64 -0.52 24.66
C LEU A 10 -17.09 -1.31 25.90
N ARG A 11 -17.02 -0.72 27.11
CA ARG A 11 -17.47 -1.36 28.36
C ARG A 11 -18.99 -1.43 28.48
N ASP A 12 -19.69 -0.47 27.87
CA ASP A 12 -21.15 -0.38 27.94
C ASP A 12 -21.84 -1.26 26.87
N ILE A 13 -21.08 -1.91 26.00
CA ILE A 13 -21.60 -2.80 24.95
C ILE A 13 -21.99 -4.16 25.55
N PRO A 14 -23.19 -4.69 25.24
CA PRO A 14 -23.60 -6.05 25.61
C PRO A 14 -22.63 -7.13 25.10
N GLU A 15 -22.42 -8.19 25.90
CA GLU A 15 -21.45 -9.25 25.58
C GLU A 15 -21.76 -9.96 24.25
N ASP A 16 -23.04 -10.14 23.93
CA ASP A 16 -23.51 -10.75 22.67
C ASP A 16 -23.18 -9.91 21.42
N LYS A 17 -22.78 -8.65 21.61
CA LYS A 17 -22.35 -7.72 20.56
C LYS A 17 -20.84 -7.58 20.45
N LEU A 18 -20.07 -8.15 21.37
CA LEU A 18 -18.61 -8.04 21.35
C LEU A 18 -17.97 -8.75 20.15
N ALA A 19 -18.60 -9.79 19.61
CA ALA A 19 -18.14 -10.45 18.40
C ALA A 19 -18.14 -9.51 17.19
N GLU A 20 -19.23 -8.73 17.02
CA GLU A 20 -19.39 -7.77 15.92
C GLU A 20 -18.35 -6.63 16.05
N ILE A 21 -18.08 -6.19 17.29
CA ILE A 21 -17.05 -5.18 17.57
C ILE A 21 -15.64 -5.71 17.32
N TYR A 22 -15.37 -6.96 17.71
CA TYR A 22 -14.09 -7.61 17.44
C TYR A 22 -13.82 -7.64 15.93
N ASP A 23 -14.80 -8.01 15.11
CA ASP A 23 -14.65 -8.06 13.67
C ASP A 23 -14.28 -6.69 13.08
N ILE A 24 -14.90 -5.61 13.53
CA ILE A 24 -14.58 -4.24 13.09
C ILE A 24 -13.14 -3.87 13.46
N ILE A 25 -12.75 -4.08 14.72
CA ILE A 25 -11.40 -3.78 15.20
C ILE A 25 -10.36 -4.62 14.45
N HIS A 26 -10.68 -5.89 14.20
CA HIS A 26 -9.81 -6.82 13.49
C HIS A 26 -9.58 -6.38 12.05
N HIS A 27 -10.64 -6.08 11.30
CA HIS A 27 -10.52 -5.58 9.92
C HIS A 27 -9.75 -4.26 9.86
N PHE A 28 -10.03 -3.34 10.78
CA PHE A 28 -9.30 -2.07 10.86
C PHE A 28 -7.80 -2.29 11.09
N ARG A 29 -7.43 -3.22 11.97
CA ARG A 29 -6.02 -3.56 12.22
C ARG A 29 -5.36 -4.23 11.02
N LEU A 30 -6.06 -5.09 10.29
CA LEU A 30 -5.55 -5.71 9.07
C LEU A 30 -5.26 -4.65 8.01
N GLY A 31 -6.19 -3.70 7.78
CA GLY A 31 -5.98 -2.60 6.84
C GLY A 31 -4.77 -1.73 7.20
N LEU A 32 -4.55 -1.45 8.49
CA LEU A 32 -3.35 -0.75 8.94
C LEU A 32 -2.07 -1.57 8.72
N GLN A 33 -2.12 -2.88 8.91
CA GLN A 33 -0.98 -3.75 8.60
C GLN A 33 -0.69 -3.77 7.11
N GLU A 34 -1.71 -3.80 6.26
CA GLU A 34 -1.56 -3.68 4.81
C GLU A 34 -0.93 -2.34 4.42
N GLU A 35 -1.40 -1.22 4.97
CA GLU A 35 -0.82 0.11 4.75
C GLU A 35 0.65 0.19 5.21
N LEU A 36 0.99 -0.43 6.35
CA LEU A 36 2.36 -0.46 6.87
C LEU A 36 3.26 -1.49 6.17
N SER A 37 2.67 -2.51 5.52
CA SER A 37 3.38 -3.58 4.81
C SER A 37 3.45 -3.36 3.31
N ALA A 38 2.66 -2.42 2.78
CA ALA A 38 2.87 -1.86 1.47
C ALA A 38 4.24 -1.17 1.53
N GLU A 39 5.28 -1.90 1.13
CA GLU A 39 6.58 -1.34 0.79
C GLU A 39 6.35 -0.41 -0.40
N GLU A 40 5.83 0.77 -0.13
CA GLU A 40 5.79 1.84 -1.11
C GLU A 40 7.24 2.08 -1.54
N THR A 41 7.49 1.99 -2.84
CA THR A 41 8.78 2.37 -3.39
C THR A 41 9.06 3.80 -2.91
N PRO A 42 10.17 4.06 -2.18
CA PRO A 42 10.50 5.39 -1.70
C PRO A 42 10.34 6.44 -2.80
N THR A 43 9.78 7.59 -2.45
CA THR A 43 9.47 8.66 -3.41
C THR A 43 10.71 9.07 -4.21
N GLU A 44 11.89 9.04 -3.59
CA GLU A 44 13.18 9.32 -4.21
C GLU A 44 13.47 8.35 -5.35
N ILE A 45 13.21 7.05 -5.18
CA ILE A 45 13.42 6.02 -6.21
C ILE A 45 12.47 6.26 -7.39
N VAL A 46 11.22 6.62 -7.12
CA VAL A 46 10.24 6.96 -8.17
C VAL A 46 10.72 8.19 -8.97
N ILE A 47 11.16 9.24 -8.28
CA ILE A 47 11.67 10.48 -8.91
C ILE A 47 12.92 10.19 -9.75
N GLU A 48 13.86 9.39 -9.24
CA GLU A 48 15.07 9.01 -9.96
C GLU A 48 14.75 8.22 -11.23
N GLY A 49 13.82 7.25 -11.16
CA GLY A 49 13.37 6.49 -12.32
C GLY A 49 12.74 7.36 -13.41
N ILE A 50 11.92 8.35 -13.03
CA ILE A 50 11.33 9.31 -13.97
C ILE A 50 12.41 10.16 -14.63
N HIS A 51 13.35 10.71 -13.85
CA HIS A 51 14.45 11.50 -14.39
C HIS A 51 15.32 10.67 -15.35
N GLN A 52 15.59 9.41 -15.01
CA GLN A 52 16.33 8.49 -15.87
C GLN A 52 15.60 8.27 -17.20
N GLY A 53 14.31 7.90 -17.17
CA GLY A 53 13.53 7.66 -18.38
C GLY A 53 13.46 8.88 -19.30
N ILE A 54 13.35 10.09 -18.74
CA ILE A 54 13.39 11.33 -19.53
C ILE A 54 14.78 11.52 -20.18
N ARG A 55 15.87 11.29 -19.47
CA ARG A 55 17.24 11.40 -20.03
C ARG A 55 17.48 10.37 -21.14
N GLU A 56 17.02 9.15 -20.96
CA GLU A 56 17.10 8.08 -21.96
C GLU A 56 16.32 8.44 -23.22
N ALA A 57 15.08 8.91 -23.06
CA ALA A 57 14.24 9.38 -24.16
C ALA A 57 14.89 10.53 -24.94
N LEU A 58 15.41 11.54 -24.25
CA LEU A 58 16.06 12.69 -24.88
C LEU A 58 17.40 12.36 -25.55
N SER A 59 18.10 11.33 -25.07
CA SER A 59 19.37 10.88 -25.65
C SER A 59 19.22 9.79 -26.72
N GLY A 60 17.99 9.34 -26.99
CA GLY A 60 17.70 8.27 -27.95
C GLY A 60 18.08 6.87 -27.45
N GLN A 61 18.38 6.72 -26.17
CA GLN A 61 18.67 5.43 -25.52
C GLN A 61 17.35 4.74 -25.15
N THR A 62 16.53 4.43 -26.15
CA THR A 62 15.20 3.83 -25.97
C THR A 62 15.07 2.51 -26.71
N LEU A 63 14.26 1.59 -26.19
CA LEU A 63 13.90 0.35 -26.86
C LEU A 63 12.57 0.52 -27.63
N PRO A 64 12.46 0.15 -28.92
CA PRO A 64 11.19 0.12 -29.63
C PRO A 64 10.19 -0.80 -28.92
N LEU A 65 8.93 -0.37 -28.80
CA LEU A 65 7.91 -1.14 -28.08
C LEU A 65 7.73 -2.56 -28.65
N SER A 66 7.90 -2.75 -29.96
CA SER A 66 7.83 -4.06 -30.61
C SER A 66 8.93 -5.03 -30.15
N GLN A 67 10.04 -4.51 -29.62
CA GLN A 67 11.20 -5.28 -29.14
C GLN A 67 11.22 -5.40 -27.61
N MET A 68 10.26 -4.77 -26.89
CA MET A 68 10.23 -4.76 -25.43
C MET A 68 10.12 -6.16 -24.83
N TRP A 69 9.46 -7.08 -25.55
CA TRP A 69 9.24 -8.45 -25.11
C TRP A 69 10.33 -9.42 -25.57
N ASP A 70 11.32 -8.94 -26.34
CA ASP A 70 12.39 -9.80 -26.84
C ASP A 70 13.26 -10.28 -25.65
N GLY A 71 13.26 -11.59 -25.39
CA GLY A 71 14.03 -12.20 -24.31
C GLY A 71 13.36 -12.19 -22.93
N ILE A 72 12.09 -11.76 -22.83
CA ILE A 72 11.25 -12.00 -21.64
C ILE A 72 10.36 -13.20 -21.96
N ASP A 73 10.66 -14.35 -21.37
CA ASP A 73 9.81 -15.53 -21.48
C ASP A 73 8.54 -15.31 -20.63
N ALA A 74 7.40 -15.18 -21.30
CA ALA A 74 6.08 -15.07 -20.66
C ALA A 74 5.54 -16.46 -20.29
N GLU A 75 6.31 -17.23 -19.51
CA GLU A 75 5.82 -18.47 -18.88
C GLU A 75 4.95 -18.19 -17.65
#